data_AF-A0A2I0K601-F1
#
_entry.id   AF-A0A2I0K601-F1
#
_cell.length_a   1.000
_cell.length_b   1.000
_cell.length_c   1.000
_cell.angle_alpha   90.00
_cell.angle_beta   90.00
_cell.angle_gamma   90.00
#
_symmetry.space_group_name_H-M   'P 1'
#
loop_
_entity.id
_entity.type
_entity.pdbx_description
1 polymer ?
#
loop_
_entity_poly.entity_id
_entity_poly.type
_entity_poly.pdbx_seq_one_letter_code
_entity_poly.pdbx_strand_id
1 'polypeptide(L)'
;MQHQSYIAGKVVVDVGCGTGILSIFCAQAGAKRVYAVDASDIAVQANEVVKANNLSDTVIVLHGRVEDVEINEEVDVIISEWMGYMLLYESMLGSVICARDRWLKPGGLILPSNATCLQCCL
;
A
#
# COMPACT_ATOMS: atom_id res chain seq x y z
N MET A 1 -11.38 12.44 11.03
CA MET A 1 -11.23 11.20 10.25
C MET A 1 -11.33 10.04 11.25
N GLN A 2 -12.26 9.10 11.11
CA GLN A 2 -12.32 7.93 12.01
C GLN A 2 -11.06 7.08 11.80
N HIS A 3 -10.51 6.47 12.86
CA HIS A 3 -9.36 5.53 12.80
C HIS A 3 -8.00 6.10 12.37
N GLN A 4 -7.85 7.42 12.29
CA GLN A 4 -6.60 8.10 11.93
C GLN A 4 -5.39 7.67 12.78
N SER A 5 -5.62 7.31 14.04
CA SER A 5 -4.57 6.86 14.98
C SER A 5 -3.81 5.61 14.54
N TYR A 6 -4.37 4.79 13.64
CA TYR A 6 -3.66 3.62 13.10
C TYR A 6 -2.59 3.99 12.06
N ILE A 7 -2.66 5.20 11.48
CA ILE A 7 -1.77 5.66 10.41
C ILE A 7 -0.90 6.84 10.87
N ALA A 8 -1.43 7.72 11.73
CA ALA A 8 -0.71 8.90 12.17
C ALA A 8 0.67 8.55 12.79
N GLY A 9 1.73 9.18 12.27
CA GLY A 9 3.11 8.96 12.68
C GLY A 9 3.73 7.62 12.25
N LYS A 10 3.04 6.81 11.45
CA LYS A 10 3.49 5.49 10.99
C LYS A 10 4.21 5.55 9.65
N VAL A 11 5.09 4.59 9.42
CA VAL A 11 5.68 4.31 8.10
C VAL A 11 4.78 3.29 7.40
N VAL A 12 4.31 3.62 6.21
CA VAL A 12 3.34 2.84 5.44
C VAL A 12 3.95 2.41 4.11
N VAL A 13 3.61 1.21 3.63
CA VAL A 13 3.82 0.82 2.23
C VAL A 13 2.47 0.54 1.57
N ASP A 14 2.26 1.13 0.40
CA ASP A 14 1.12 0.95 -0.48
C ASP A 14 1.54 0.05 -1.65
N VAL A 15 1.11 -1.21 -1.61
CA VAL A 15 1.48 -2.24 -2.59
C VAL A 15 0.51 -2.22 -3.76
N GLY A 16 1.02 -1.94 -4.96
CA GLY A 16 0.20 -1.77 -6.15
C GLY A 16 -0.53 -0.42 -6.11
N CYS A 17 0.21 0.67 -5.89
CA CYS A 17 -0.41 1.95 -5.56
C CYS A 17 -1.28 2.53 -6.68
N GLY A 18 -1.11 2.08 -7.94
CA GLY A 18 -1.82 2.61 -9.09
C GLY A 18 -1.62 4.12 -9.20
N THR A 19 -2.70 4.88 -9.12
CA THR A 19 -2.65 6.35 -9.13
C THR A 19 -2.18 6.99 -7.82
N GLY A 20 -1.93 6.19 -6.78
CA GLY A 20 -1.46 6.65 -5.47
C GLY A 20 -2.57 7.11 -4.52
N ILE A 21 -3.83 6.78 -4.78
CA ILE A 21 -4.96 7.26 -3.97
C ILE A 21 -4.88 6.81 -2.50
N LEU A 22 -4.55 5.54 -2.25
CA LEU A 22 -4.39 5.01 -0.89
C LEU A 22 -3.19 5.63 -0.19
N SER A 23 -2.10 5.85 -0.94
CA SER A 23 -0.92 6.58 -0.45
C SER A 23 -1.25 8.00 0.01
N ILE A 24 -2.05 8.73 -0.78
CA ILE A 24 -2.51 10.09 -0.44
C ILE A 24 -3.39 10.08 0.81
N PHE A 25 -4.32 9.11 0.92
CA PHE A 25 -5.13 8.98 2.13
C PHE A 25 -4.28 8.70 3.36
N CYS A 26 -3.25 7.87 3.25
CA CYS A 26 -2.33 7.61 4.36
C CYS A 26 -1.55 8.87 4.75
N ALA A 27 -1.04 9.63 3.79
CA ALA A 27 -0.35 10.88 4.04
C ALA A 27 -1.27 11.93 4.70
N GLN A 28 -2.51 12.08 4.21
CA GLN A 28 -3.52 12.96 4.80
C GLN A 28 -3.97 12.51 6.21
N ALA A 29 -3.92 11.21 6.49
CA ALA A 29 -4.13 10.67 7.83
C ALA A 29 -2.94 10.95 8.79
N GLY A 30 -1.85 11.53 8.28
CA GLY A 30 -0.68 11.93 9.06
C GLY A 30 0.40 10.86 9.14
N ALA A 31 0.48 9.95 8.16
CA ALA A 31 1.61 9.02 8.05
C ALA A 31 2.94 9.79 8.09
N LYS A 32 3.93 9.23 8.78
CA LYS A 32 5.30 9.79 8.80
C LYS A 32 5.94 9.70 7.42
N ARG A 33 5.67 8.60 6.72
CA ARG A 33 6.17 8.30 5.38
C ARG A 33 5.29 7.25 4.72
N VAL A 34 5.12 7.35 3.42
CA VAL A 34 4.44 6.35 2.60
C VAL A 34 5.33 5.96 1.44
N TYR A 35 5.58 4.67 1.28
CA TYR A 35 6.22 4.10 0.09
C TYR A 35 5.13 3.58 -0.85
N ALA A 36 4.94 4.26 -1.98
CA ALA A 36 3.95 3.90 -2.99
C ALA A 36 4.65 3.07 -4.08
N VAL A 37 4.37 1.77 -4.16
CA VAL A 37 5.05 0.86 -5.08
C VAL A 37 4.11 0.46 -6.20
N ASP A 38 4.51 0.67 -7.45
CA ASP A 38 3.80 0.15 -8.62
C ASP A 38 4.80 -0.29 -9.69
N ALA A 39 4.50 -1.44 -10.32
CA ALA A 39 5.36 -2.03 -11.34
C ALA A 39 5.12 -1.47 -12.74
N SER A 40 4.02 -0.75 -12.95
CA SER A 40 3.64 -0.21 -14.25
C SER A 40 4.01 1.27 -14.37
N ASP A 41 3.99 1.77 -15.61
CA ASP A 41 4.29 3.17 -15.92
C ASP A 41 3.35 4.17 -15.22
N ILE A 42 2.21 3.70 -14.66
CA ILE A 42 1.31 4.53 -13.87
C ILE A 42 2.01 5.19 -12.68
N ALA A 43 3.12 4.62 -12.20
CA ALA A 43 3.97 5.19 -11.16
C ALA A 43 4.43 6.62 -11.51
N VAL A 44 4.65 6.90 -12.80
CA VAL A 44 5.00 8.25 -13.26
C VAL A 44 3.85 9.21 -12.98
N GLN A 45 2.62 8.85 -13.35
CA GLN A 45 1.43 9.66 -13.07
C GLN A 45 1.14 9.73 -11.58
N ALA A 46 1.32 8.66 -10.81
CA ALA A 46 1.16 8.66 -9.36
C ALA A 46 2.06 9.71 -8.70
N ASN A 47 3.32 9.81 -9.17
CA ASN A 47 4.24 10.84 -8.69
C ASN A 47 3.77 12.26 -9.02
N GLU A 48 3.19 12.48 -10.21
CA GLU A 48 2.59 13.78 -10.55
C GLU A 48 1.36 14.10 -9.70
N VAL A 49 0.51 13.11 -9.40
CA VAL A 49 -0.63 13.28 -8.49
C VAL A 49 -0.16 13.63 -7.08
N VAL A 50 0.87 12.94 -6.55
CA VAL A 50 1.48 13.25 -5.25
C VAL A 50 2.01 14.68 -5.20
N LYS A 51 2.73 15.12 -6.23
CA LYS A 51 3.25 16.49 -6.35
C LYS A 51 2.12 17.51 -6.40
N ALA A 52 1.08 17.28 -7.20
CA ALA A 52 -0.06 18.17 -7.32
C ALA A 52 -0.83 18.36 -6.00
N ASN A 53 -0.73 17.38 -5.08
CA ASN A 53 -1.32 17.44 -3.75
C ASN A 53 -0.35 17.98 -2.67
N ASN A 54 0.86 18.41 -3.02
CA ASN A 54 1.91 18.86 -2.11
C ASN A 54 2.32 17.81 -1.06
N LEU A 55 2.39 16.53 -1.47
CA LEU A 55 2.70 15.41 -0.57
C LEU A 55 4.06 14.75 -0.83
N SER A 56 4.89 15.35 -1.69
CA SER A 56 6.20 14.80 -2.10
C SER A 56 7.18 14.57 -0.94
N ASP A 57 7.04 15.31 0.17
CA ASP A 57 7.88 15.13 1.36
C ASP A 57 7.48 13.89 2.19
N THR A 58 6.26 13.38 1.99
CA THR A 58 5.69 12.27 2.76
C THR A 58 5.57 11.00 1.92
N VAL A 59 5.17 11.11 0.65
CA VAL A 59 4.93 9.97 -0.24
C VAL A 59 6.08 9.83 -1.22
N ILE A 60 6.74 8.66 -1.19
CA ILE A 60 7.83 8.28 -2.09
C ILE A 60 7.30 7.23 -3.05
N VAL A 61 7.25 7.57 -4.34
CA VAL A 61 6.83 6.63 -5.39
C VAL A 61 8.03 5.82 -5.87
N LEU A 62 7.91 4.49 -5.82
CA LEU A 62 8.89 3.53 -6.29
C LEU A 62 8.33 2.81 -7.52
N HIS A 63 8.92 3.08 -8.69
CA HIS A 63 8.55 2.38 -9.93
C HIS A 63 9.32 1.06 -10.01
N GLY A 64 8.61 -0.05 -9.83
CA GLY A 64 9.15 -1.40 -9.88
C GLY A 64 8.24 -2.42 -9.21
N ARG A 65 8.56 -3.70 -9.37
CA ARG A 65 7.85 -4.77 -8.67
C ARG A 65 8.21 -4.75 -7.19
N VAL A 66 7.25 -5.07 -6.33
CA VAL A 66 7.45 -5.17 -4.88
C VAL A 66 8.61 -6.11 -4.55
N GLU A 67 8.77 -7.17 -5.33
CA GLU A 67 9.83 -8.17 -5.19
C GLU A 67 11.24 -7.64 -5.51
N ASP A 68 11.35 -6.56 -6.30
CA ASP A 68 12.63 -6.03 -6.79
C ASP A 68 13.03 -4.69 -6.15
N VAL A 69 12.05 -3.90 -5.70
CA VAL A 69 12.35 -2.63 -5.03
C VAL A 69 12.93 -2.86 -3.63
N GLU A 70 13.69 -1.89 -3.15
CA GLU A 70 14.28 -1.91 -1.81
C GLU A 70 13.76 -0.75 -0.97
N ILE A 71 13.33 -1.08 0.25
CA ILE A 71 12.97 -0.13 1.30
C ILE A 71 13.92 -0.41 2.47
N ASN A 72 14.82 0.53 2.74
CA ASN A 72 15.86 0.37 3.77
C ASN A 72 15.36 0.72 5.20
N GLU A 73 14.08 0.46 5.49
CA GLU A 73 13.49 0.59 6.83
C GLU A 73 12.29 -0.36 6.97
N GLU A 74 12.00 -0.79 8.20
CA GLU A 74 10.79 -1.57 8.48
C GLU A 74 9.55 -0.68 8.52
N VAL A 75 8.42 -1.19 8.04
CA VAL A 75 7.14 -0.48 7.96
C VAL A 75 6.18 -0.92 9.07
N ASP A 76 5.34 0.00 9.53
CA ASP A 76 4.33 -0.28 10.54
C ASP A 76 3.02 -0.79 9.94
N VAL A 77 2.73 -0.40 8.68
CA VAL A 77 1.47 -0.70 8.00
C VAL A 77 1.74 -1.06 6.54
N ILE A 78 1.13 -2.15 6.07
CA ILE A 78 0.94 -2.44 4.65
C ILE A 78 -0.51 -2.13 4.31
N ILE A 79 -0.72 -1.33 3.27
CA ILE A 79 -2.03 -1.10 2.68
C ILE A 79 -1.99 -1.56 1.23
N SER A 80 -3.05 -2.22 0.75
CA SER A 80 -3.13 -2.64 -0.64
C SER A 80 -4.55 -2.96 -1.04
N GLU A 81 -4.91 -2.60 -2.26
CA GLU A 81 -6.04 -3.15 -2.97
C GLU A 81 -5.51 -4.32 -3.81
N TRP A 82 -5.58 -5.53 -3.25
CA TRP A 82 -4.97 -6.72 -3.86
C TRP A 82 -6.00 -7.72 -4.39
N MET A 83 -7.29 -7.49 -4.16
CA MET A 83 -8.32 -8.50 -4.32
C MET A 83 -8.70 -8.65 -5.80
N GLY A 84 -8.56 -9.87 -6.30
CA GLY A 84 -8.97 -10.20 -7.66
C GLY A 84 -10.40 -10.76 -7.73
N TYR A 85 -10.75 -11.32 -8.88
CA TYR A 85 -12.02 -12.03 -9.05
C TYR A 85 -12.10 -13.26 -8.13
N MET A 86 -13.25 -13.43 -7.48
CA MET A 86 -13.43 -14.44 -6.42
C MET A 86 -12.27 -14.39 -5.40
N LEU A 87 -11.86 -13.16 -5.05
CA LEU A 87 -10.75 -12.79 -4.16
C LEU A 87 -9.34 -13.10 -4.69
N LEU A 88 -9.14 -14.25 -5.34
CA LEU A 88 -7.80 -14.80 -5.60
C LEU A 88 -7.36 -14.76 -7.06
N TYR A 89 -8.29 -14.80 -8.03
CA TYR A 89 -7.92 -14.84 -9.44
C TYR A 89 -7.49 -13.45 -9.92
N GLU A 90 -6.31 -13.34 -10.54
CA GLU A 90 -5.64 -12.08 -10.90
C GLU A 90 -5.37 -11.15 -9.69
N SER A 91 -5.22 -11.73 -8.50
CA SER A 91 -4.91 -10.99 -7.28
C SER A 91 -3.42 -10.64 -7.14
N MET A 92 -3.13 -9.64 -6.32
CA MET A 92 -1.77 -9.24 -5.92
C MET A 92 -1.38 -9.80 -4.55
N LEU A 93 -2.12 -10.80 -4.02
CA LEU A 93 -1.89 -11.32 -2.67
C LEU A 93 -0.45 -11.84 -2.45
N GLY A 94 0.17 -12.41 -3.49
CA GLY A 94 1.56 -12.87 -3.44
C GLY A 94 2.55 -11.74 -3.14
N SER A 95 2.40 -10.59 -3.80
CA SER A 95 3.27 -9.42 -3.56
C SER A 95 2.99 -8.77 -2.21
N VAL A 96 1.74 -8.78 -1.72
CA VAL A 96 1.42 -8.34 -0.35
C VAL A 96 2.10 -9.22 0.70
N ILE A 97 2.11 -10.55 0.50
CA ILE A 97 2.83 -11.48 1.36
C ILE A 97 4.34 -11.23 1.31
N CYS A 98 4.90 -10.98 0.12
CA CYS A 98 6.31 -10.61 -0.03
C CYS A 98 6.66 -9.34 0.75
N ALA A 99 5.87 -8.26 0.60
CA ALA A 99 6.05 -7.03 1.36
C ALA A 99 5.96 -7.25 2.88
N ARG A 100 5.02 -8.11 3.33
CA ARG A 100 4.88 -8.49 4.75
C ARG A 100 6.16 -9.13 5.26
N ASP A 101 6.65 -10.14 4.56
CA ASP A 101 7.78 -10.93 5.03
C ASP A 101 9.11 -10.15 4.96
N ARG A 102 9.21 -9.18 4.05
CA ARG A 102 10.40 -8.33 3.88
C ARG A 102 10.44 -7.14 4.82
N TRP A 103 9.31 -6.45 5.03
CA TRP A 103 9.33 -5.10 5.60
C TRP A 103 8.44 -4.90 6.82
N LEU A 104 7.43 -5.75 7.07
CA LEU A 104 6.48 -5.48 8.14
C LEU A 104 7.08 -5.80 9.51
N LYS A 105 7.03 -4.83 10.43
CA LYS A 105 7.43 -5.03 11.82
C LYS A 105 6.58 -6.12 12.50
N PRO A 106 7.13 -6.83 13.49
CA PRO A 106 6.31 -7.67 14.38
C PRO A 106 5.15 -6.86 15.00
N GLY A 107 3.91 -7.32 14.80
CA GLY A 107 2.72 -6.61 15.25
C GLY A 107 2.26 -5.44 14.36
N GLY A 108 2.89 -5.27 13.19
CA GLY A 108 2.44 -4.34 12.16
C GLY A 108 1.07 -4.71 11.59
N LEU A 109 0.42 -3.74 10.96
CA LEU A 109 -0.93 -3.89 10.41
C LEU A 109 -0.89 -4.18 8.91
N ILE A 110 -1.82 -5.02 8.45
CA ILE A 110 -2.11 -5.20 7.03
C ILE A 110 -3.56 -4.77 6.82
N LEU A 111 -3.78 -3.92 5.82
CA LEU A 111 -5.08 -3.38 5.47
C LEU A 111 -5.41 -3.79 4.02
N PRO A 112 -6.46 -4.62 3.79
CA PRO A 112 -7.34 -5.25 4.80
C PRO A 112 -6.65 -6.38 5.60
N SER A 113 -7.08 -6.60 6.84
CA SER A 113 -6.52 -7.62 7.74
C SER A 113 -7.15 -9.01 7.56
N ASN A 114 -8.33 -9.07 6.97
CA ASN A 114 -9.11 -10.29 6.76
C ASN A 114 -9.89 -10.17 5.44
N ALA A 115 -10.08 -11.30 4.78
CA ALA A 115 -10.93 -11.41 3.61
C ALA A 115 -11.67 -12.76 3.62
N THR A 116 -12.92 -12.77 3.17
CA THR A 116 -13.80 -13.94 3.19
C THR A 116 -14.48 -14.10 1.84
N CYS A 117 -14.30 -15.25 1.19
CA CYS A 117 -15.11 -15.65 0.04
C CYS A 117 -16.41 -16.28 0.51
N LEU A 118 -17.54 -15.77 0.02
CA LEU A 118 -18.86 -16.33 0.27
C LEU A 118 -19.39 -16.98 -1.00
N GLN A 119 -19.97 -18.17 -0.86
CA GLN A 119 -20.66 -18.86 -1.93
C GLN A 119 -22.07 -19.18 -1.45
N CYS A 120 -23.07 -18.87 -2.28
CA CYS A 120 -24.45 -19.31 -2.09
C CYS A 120 -24.80 -20.32 -3.18
N CYS A 121 -25.41 -21.43 -2.80
CA CYS A 121 -26.04 -22.38 -3.72
C CYS A 121 -27.54 -22.08 -3.75
N LEU A 122 -28.15 -22.18 -4.94
CA LEU A 122 -29.60 -22.12 -5.13
C LEU A 122 -30.26 -23.44 -4.75
#